data_AF-A0A2D7VY87-F1
#
_entry.id   AF-A0A2D7VY87-F1
#
_cell.length_a   1.000
_cell.length_b   1.000
_cell.length_c   1.000
_cell.angle_alpha   90.00
_cell.angle_beta   90.00
_cell.angle_gamma   90.00
#
_symmetry.space_group_name_H-M   'P 1'
#
loop_
_entity.id
_entity.type
_entity.pdbx_description
1 polymer ?
#
loop_
_entity_poly.entity_id
_entity_poly.type
_entity_poly.pdbx_seq_one_letter_code
_entity_poly.pdbx_strand_id
1 'polypeptide(L)'
;MSSQIHVNDVGTTLIGTVLDSGVAVDISSASSIQMLIKKPDQTTLTKTASFNSDGTDGKMKYVTISGDIDQAGNYKIQGKVVLGTATYFSSVSTFKVYCNL
;
A
#
# COMPACT_ATOMS: atom_id res chain seq x y z
N MET A 1 -4.80 6.75 -15.97
CA MET A 1 -6.08 6.03 -16.06
C MET A 1 -6.58 5.84 -14.64
N SER A 2 -7.77 6.33 -14.30
CA SER A 2 -8.38 6.10 -12.98
C SER A 2 -8.92 4.67 -12.96
N SER A 3 -8.08 3.69 -12.64
CA SER A 3 -8.52 2.31 -12.42
C SER A 3 -9.39 2.27 -11.17
N GLN A 4 -10.70 2.22 -11.38
CA GLN A 4 -11.66 2.03 -10.30
C GLN A 4 -11.48 0.61 -9.76
N ILE A 5 -11.23 0.50 -8.46
CA ILE A 5 -11.11 -0.79 -7.78
C ILE A 5 -12.52 -1.23 -7.38
N HIS A 6 -12.86 -2.48 -7.67
CA HIS A 6 -14.16 -3.05 -7.33
C HIS A 6 -14.03 -4.13 -6.25
N VAL A 7 -15.13 -4.44 -5.58
CA VAL A 7 -15.19 -5.56 -4.64
C VAL A 7 -14.77 -6.86 -5.35
N ASN A 8 -13.89 -7.61 -4.71
CA ASN A 8 -13.23 -8.83 -5.20
C ASN A 8 -12.27 -8.62 -6.37
N ASP A 9 -11.74 -7.41 -6.58
CA ASP A 9 -10.66 -7.18 -7.54
C ASP A 9 -9.33 -7.75 -7.00
N VAL A 10 -8.93 -8.89 -7.58
CA VAL A 10 -7.73 -9.65 -7.21
C VAL A 10 -6.66 -9.44 -8.27
N GLY A 11 -5.42 -9.18 -7.85
CA GLY A 11 -4.32 -8.87 -8.76
C GLY A 11 -4.10 -7.37 -9.00
N THR A 12 -4.89 -6.50 -8.36
CA THR A 12 -4.71 -5.05 -8.42
C THR A 12 -3.37 -4.69 -7.80
N THR A 13 -2.51 -4.06 -8.61
CA THR A 13 -1.19 -3.63 -8.14
C THR A 13 -1.30 -2.26 -7.49
N LEU A 14 -1.04 -2.21 -6.17
CA LEU A 14 -0.94 -0.99 -5.38
C LEU A 14 0.53 -0.59 -5.26
N ILE A 15 0.88 0.58 -5.77
CA ILE A 15 2.23 1.13 -5.68
C ILE A 15 2.19 2.36 -4.78
N GLY A 16 2.98 2.32 -3.71
CA GLY A 16 3.20 3.46 -2.81
C GLY A 16 4.62 3.98 -2.97
N THR A 17 4.77 5.29 -3.10
CA THR A 17 6.08 5.95 -3.10
C THR A 17 6.32 6.61 -1.75
N VAL A 18 7.44 6.31 -1.11
CA VAL A 18 7.89 6.99 0.11
C VAL A 18 8.67 8.23 -0.30
N LEU A 19 8.12 9.39 0.08
CA LEU A 19 8.74 10.69 -0.16
C LEU A 19 9.10 11.32 1.17
N ASP A 20 10.30 11.88 1.27
CA ASP A 20 10.71 12.80 2.33
C ASP A 20 10.91 14.18 1.72
N SER A 21 10.15 15.17 2.20
CA SER A 21 10.18 16.55 1.69
C SER A 21 10.00 16.66 0.15
N GLY A 22 9.28 15.70 -0.46
CA GLY A 22 9.04 15.64 -1.91
C GLY A 22 10.10 14.87 -2.72
N VAL A 23 11.13 14.33 -2.07
CA VAL A 23 12.18 13.51 -2.70
C VAL A 23 11.96 12.04 -2.34
N ALA A 24 12.10 11.15 -3.32
CA ALA A 24 12.02 9.71 -3.05
C ALA A 24 13.13 9.27 -2.09
N VAL A 25 12.74 8.59 -1.02
CA VAL A 25 13.68 8.04 -0.03
C VAL A 25 14.16 6.68 -0.52
N ASP A 26 15.46 6.45 -0.48
CA ASP A 26 16.01 5.13 -0.75
C ASP A 26 15.62 4.17 0.38
N ILE A 27 14.78 3.18 0.02
CA ILE A 27 14.31 2.12 0.92
C ILE A 27 14.95 0.77 0.61
N SER A 28 15.96 0.71 -0.27
CA SER A 28 16.64 -0.54 -0.68
C SER A 28 17.24 -1.31 0.51
N SER A 29 17.69 -0.61 1.55
CA SER A 29 18.23 -1.19 2.77
C SER A 29 17.17 -1.54 3.83
N ALA A 30 15.88 -1.41 3.50
CA ALA A 30 14.81 -1.72 4.43
C ALA A 30 14.77 -3.22 4.74
N SER A 31 14.80 -3.56 6.03
CA SER A 31 14.68 -4.95 6.49
C SER A 31 13.25 -5.46 6.39
N SER A 32 12.26 -4.55 6.44
CA SER A 32 10.85 -4.88 6.27
C SER A 32 10.12 -3.74 5.57
N ILE A 33 9.35 -4.08 4.54
CA ILE A 33 8.41 -3.18 3.88
C ILE A 33 7.00 -3.78 3.97
N GLN A 34 6.09 -2.99 4.50
CA GLN A 34 4.71 -3.39 4.76
C GLN A 34 3.76 -2.33 4.21
N MET A 35 2.66 -2.79 3.64
CA MET A 35 1.55 -1.96 3.23
C MET A 35 0.38 -2.23 4.17
N LEU A 36 -0.02 -1.20 4.90
CA LEU A 36 -1.19 -1.23 5.78
C LEU A 36 -2.39 -0.79 4.97
N ILE A 37 -3.40 -1.65 4.90
CA ILE A 37 -4.67 -1.38 4.22
C ILE A 37 -5.76 -1.40 5.29
N LYS A 38 -6.35 -0.24 5.56
CA LYS A 38 -7.51 -0.11 6.44
C LYS A 38 -8.78 -0.19 5.62
N LYS A 39 -9.57 -1.23 5.87
CA LYS A 39 -10.90 -1.47 5.31
C LYS A 39 -11.92 -0.46 5.86
N PRO A 40 -13.08 -0.32 5.20
CA PRO A 40 -14.16 0.57 5.66
C PRO A 40 -14.76 0.15 7.00
N ASP A 41 -14.74 -1.15 7.34
CA ASP A 41 -15.11 -1.70 8.65
C ASP A 41 -14.11 -1.39 9.79
N GLN A 42 -13.05 -0.63 9.48
CA GLN A 42 -11.92 -0.30 10.34
C GLN A 42 -10.90 -1.42 10.58
N THR A 43 -11.10 -2.60 10.00
CA THR A 43 -10.12 -3.69 10.00
C THR A 43 -8.85 -3.24 9.29
N THR A 44 -7.70 -3.43 9.93
CA THR A 44 -6.40 -3.08 9.35
C THR A 44 -5.67 -4.33 8.94
N LEU A 45 -5.47 -4.50 7.63
CA LEU A 45 -4.63 -5.54 7.05
C LEU A 45 -3.19 -5.04 6.98
N THR A 46 -2.27 -5.76 7.59
CA THR A 46 -0.82 -5.51 7.40
C THR A 46 -0.29 -6.54 6.43
N LYS A 47 0.12 -6.09 5.25
CA LYS A 47 0.61 -6.97 4.18
C LYS A 47 2.07 -6.69 3.91
N THR A 48 2.86 -7.74 3.70
CA THR A 48 4.25 -7.59 3.30
C THR A 48 4.29 -7.10 1.84
N ALA A 49 4.92 -5.96 1.62
CA ALA A 49 5.12 -5.41 0.29
C ALA A 49 6.44 -5.93 -0.32
N SER A 50 6.64 -5.68 -1.60
CA SER A 50 7.90 -5.93 -2.31
C SER A 50 8.39 -4.64 -2.95
N PHE A 51 9.68 -4.53 -3.25
CA PHE A 51 10.16 -3.38 -4.02
C PHE A 51 9.57 -3.41 -5.43
N ASN A 52 9.21 -2.24 -5.96
CA ASN A 52 8.74 -2.17 -7.34
C ASN A 52 9.89 -2.41 -8.35
N SER A 53 11.10 -1.98 -7.99
CA SER A 53 12.34 -2.14 -8.74
C SER A 53 13.43 -2.70 -7.80
N ASP A 54 14.26 -1.82 -7.24
CA ASP A 54 15.35 -2.12 -6.30
C ASP A 54 15.20 -1.38 -4.95
N GLY A 55 14.19 -0.51 -4.84
CA GLY A 55 13.92 0.28 -3.63
C GLY A 55 14.63 1.63 -3.59
N THR A 56 15.53 1.92 -4.53
CA THR A 56 16.21 3.24 -4.62
C THR A 56 15.24 4.35 -5.03
N ASP A 57 14.18 3.99 -5.74
CA ASP A 57 13.11 4.89 -6.17
C ASP A 57 12.04 5.15 -5.09
N GLY A 58 12.23 4.61 -3.89
CA GLY A 58 11.28 4.76 -2.78
C GLY A 58 9.95 4.03 -3.00
N LYS A 59 9.84 3.16 -4.02
CA LYS A 59 8.56 2.55 -4.39
C LYS A 59 8.41 1.16 -3.81
N MET A 60 7.36 1.00 -3.01
CA MET A 60 6.87 -0.30 -2.56
C MET A 60 5.65 -0.68 -3.39
N LYS A 61 5.57 -1.96 -3.73
CA LYS A 61 4.49 -2.58 -4.50
C LYS A 61 3.84 -3.68 -3.67
N TYR A 62 2.52 -3.72 -3.70
CA TYR A 62 1.73 -4.83 -3.20
C TYR A 62 0.69 -5.22 -4.24
N VAL A 63 0.44 -6.52 -4.37
CA VAL A 63 -0.60 -7.04 -5.27
C VAL A 63 -1.72 -7.56 -4.39
N THR A 64 -2.93 -7.04 -4.58
CA THR A 64 -4.10 -7.46 -3.79
C THR A 64 -4.38 -8.94 -4.02
N ILE A 65 -4.69 -9.65 -2.93
CA ILE A 65 -5.13 -11.04 -2.99
C ILE A 65 -6.62 -11.13 -2.62
N SER A 66 -7.20 -12.31 -2.85
CA SER A 66 -8.57 -12.58 -2.44
C SER A 66 -8.77 -12.29 -0.94
N GLY A 67 -9.85 -11.57 -0.61
CA GLY A 67 -10.18 -11.16 0.76
C GLY A 67 -9.59 -9.81 1.23
N ASP A 68 -8.73 -9.18 0.43
CA ASP A 68 -8.20 -7.85 0.76
C ASP A 68 -9.21 -6.73 0.44
N ILE A 69 -9.90 -6.87 -0.69
CA ILE A 69 -10.89 -5.92 -1.23
C ILE A 69 -12.28 -6.59 -1.24
N ASP A 70 -12.71 -7.08 -0.09
CA ASP A 70 -13.97 -7.83 0.12
C ASP A 70 -15.19 -6.94 0.38
N GLN A 71 -15.02 -5.63 0.57
CA GLN A 71 -16.07 -4.70 0.93
C GLN A 71 -16.03 -3.46 0.04
N ALA A 72 -17.19 -2.87 -0.25
CA ALA A 72 -17.25 -1.58 -0.92
C ALA A 72 -17.12 -0.45 0.10
N GLY A 73 -16.41 0.62 -0.26
CA GLY A 73 -16.27 1.77 0.62
C GLY A 73 -14.94 2.50 0.45
N ASN A 74 -14.65 3.36 1.41
CA ASN A 74 -13.41 4.14 1.44
C ASN A 74 -12.33 3.36 2.19
N TYR A 75 -11.32 2.94 1.46
CA TYR A 75 -10.14 2.29 2.00
C TYR A 75 -9.07 3.34 2.28
N LYS A 76 -8.26 3.09 3.31
CA LYS A 76 -7.06 3.88 3.58
C LYS A 76 -5.84 3.00 3.42
N ILE A 77 -4.77 3.56 2.87
CA ILE A 77 -3.51 2.86 2.67
C ILE A 77 -2.37 3.67 3.25
N GLN A 78 -1.43 2.97 3.87
CA GLN A 78 -0.24 3.57 4.45
C GLN A 78 0.93 2.62 4.26
N GLY A 79 2.05 3.14 3.77
CA GLY A 79 3.31 2.43 3.74
C GLY A 79 3.97 2.45 5.12
N LYS A 80 4.59 1.34 5.49
CA LYS A 80 5.44 1.21 6.66
C LYS A 80 6.75 0.57 6.23
N VAL A 81 7.85 1.23 6.57
CA VAL A 81 9.19 0.81 6.19
C VAL A 81 10.04 0.74 7.45
N VAL A 82 10.78 -0.35 7.63
CA VAL A 82 11.71 -0.54 8.74
C VAL A 82 13.13 -0.48 8.19
N LEU A 83 13.88 0.54 8.59
CA LEU A 83 15.28 0.76 8.21
C LEU A 83 16.13 0.63 9.47
N GLY A 84 16.85 -0.48 9.60
CA GLY A 84 17.59 -0.82 10.81
C GLY A 84 16.66 -0.96 12.02
N THR A 85 16.83 -0.10 13.02
CA THR A 85 15.98 -0.04 14.23
C THR A 85 14.86 0.99 14.13
N ALA A 86 14.88 1.86 13.11
CA ALA A 86 13.89 2.90 12.93
C ALA A 86 12.71 2.40 12.08
N THR A 87 11.49 2.75 12.50
CA THR A 87 10.27 2.47 11.74
C THR A 87 9.70 3.78 11.22
N TYR A 88 9.52 3.85 9.92
CA TYR A 88 8.97 4.99 9.20
C TYR A 88 7.59 4.66 8.65
N PHE A 89 6.72 5.66 8.65
CA PHE A 89 5.35 5.55 8.15
C PHE A 89 5.14 6.62 7.08
N SER A 90 4.61 6.24 5.93
CA SER A 90 4.25 7.19 4.87
C SER A 90 2.96 7.94 5.22
N SER A 91 2.65 8.96 4.43
CA SER A 91 1.32 9.59 4.47
C SER A 91 0.21 8.57 4.17
N VAL A 92 -0.94 8.76 4.81
CA VAL A 92 -2.15 7.98 4.55
C VAL A 92 -2.80 8.48 3.27
N SER A 93 -2.94 7.59 2.30
CA SER A 93 -3.75 7.83 1.10
C SER A 93 -5.09 7.14 1.24
N THR A 94 -6.13 7.66 0.58
CA THR A 94 -7.45 7.01 0.57
C THR A 94 -7.85 6.71 -0.86
N PHE A 95 -8.49 5.57 -1.06
CA PHE A 95 -9.04 5.16 -2.35
C PHE A 95 -10.42 4.56 -2.14
N LYS A 96 -11.27 4.68 -3.15
CA LYS A 96 -12.65 4.19 -3.09
C LYS A 96 -12.76 2.87 -3.84
N VAL A 97 -13.34 1.89 -3.17
CA VAL A 97 -13.74 0.60 -3.74
C VAL A 97 -15.24 0.63 -4.00
N TYR A 98 -15.63 0.27 -5.22
CA TYR A 98 -17.02 0.26 -5.65
C TYR A 98 -17.63 -1.13 -5.54
N CYS A 99 -18.93 -1.21 -5.25
CA CYS A 99 -19.66 -2.46 -5.33
C CYS A 99 -19.55 -3.04 -6.75
N ASN A 100 -19.43 -4.36 -6.82
CA ASN A 100 -19.79 -5.05 -8.05
C ASN A 100 -21.33 -5.00 -8.21
N LEU A 101 -21.82 -5.15 -9.45
CA LEU A 101 -23.22 -5.03 -9.89
C LEU A 101 -24.29 -5.27 -8.80
#